data_AF-A0A7D5VAK1-F1
#
_entry.id   AF-A0A7D5VAK1-F1
#
_cell.length_a   1.000
_cell.length_b   1.000
_cell.length_c   1.000
_cell.angle_alpha   90.00
_cell.angle_beta   90.00
_cell.angle_gamma   90.00
#
_symmetry.space_group_name_H-M   'P 1'
#
loop_
_entity.id
_entity.type
_entity.pdbx_description
1 polymer ?
#
loop_
_entity_poly.entity_id
_entity_poly.type
_entity_poly.pdbx_seq_one_letter_code
_entity_poly.pdbx_strand_id
1 'polypeptide(L)'
;MRFLHNKWLWAGVLVLTIPMHFPQWFAGLPTPMRKTQLEWVINLNVGYAHLSRGMNMYTIDSLYSAVTPRDLPILAQLLNDPDLVKRMTTAEVLARLGPAGQAILRNSSSEEAQNVLHELAEAQKANK
;
A
#
# COMPACT_ATOMS: atom_id res chain seq x y z
N MET A 1 25.21 -37.51 59.56
CA MET A 1 24.28 -38.57 59.11
C MET A 1 23.23 -37.94 58.20
N ARG A 2 22.91 -38.64 57.11
CA ARG A 2 21.92 -38.32 56.05
C ARG A 2 20.51 -38.11 56.59
N PHE A 3 19.74 -37.18 56.01
CA PHE A 3 18.27 -37.22 55.78
C PHE A 3 17.95 -36.15 54.72
N LEU A 4 17.93 -36.43 53.41
CA LEU A 4 16.86 -36.99 52.57
C LEU A 4 15.43 -36.50 52.87
N HIS A 5 14.88 -35.80 51.86
CA HIS A 5 13.49 -35.69 51.42
C HIS A 5 12.41 -35.15 52.38
N ASN A 6 11.76 -34.06 51.96
CA ASN A 6 10.38 -34.22 51.47
C ASN A 6 9.93 -33.09 50.53
N LYS A 7 9.37 -33.52 49.40
CA LYS A 7 8.78 -32.69 48.34
C LYS A 7 7.29 -32.52 48.64
N TRP A 8 6.79 -31.30 48.62
CA TRP A 8 5.37 -31.05 48.34
C TRP A 8 5.23 -29.86 47.38
N LEU A 9 4.80 -30.21 46.17
CA LEU A 9 4.40 -29.33 45.10
C LEU A 9 3.06 -28.68 45.45
N TRP A 10 2.96 -27.36 45.34
CA TRP A 10 1.70 -26.70 44.99
C TRP A 10 1.98 -25.76 43.83
N ALA A 11 1.45 -26.15 42.67
CA ALA A 11 1.53 -25.40 41.42
C ALA A 11 0.71 -24.11 41.55
N GLY A 12 1.40 -22.98 41.65
CA GLY A 12 0.80 -21.67 41.41
C GLY A 12 0.67 -21.46 39.90
N VAL A 13 -0.55 -21.23 39.44
CA VAL A 13 -0.89 -20.93 38.05
C VAL A 13 -0.11 -19.69 37.59
N LEU A 14 0.84 -19.90 36.69
CA LEU A 14 1.58 -18.84 36.02
C LEU A 14 0.66 -18.27 34.94
N VAL A 15 -0.05 -17.19 35.24
CA VAL A 15 -0.77 -16.40 34.23
C VAL A 15 0.28 -15.80 33.30
N LEU A 16 0.51 -16.47 32.16
CA LEU A 16 1.30 -15.92 31.06
C LEU A 16 0.51 -14.74 30.47
N THR A 17 0.70 -13.54 31.02
CA THR A 17 0.46 -12.31 30.28
C THR A 17 1.49 -12.26 29.17
N ILE A 18 1.17 -12.83 28.02
CA ILE A 18 1.92 -12.57 26.79
C ILE A 18 1.67 -11.08 26.50
N PRO A 19 2.65 -10.17 26.64
CA PRO A 19 2.43 -8.83 26.16
C PRO A 19 2.27 -8.96 24.65
N MET A 20 1.13 -8.49 24.12
CA MET A 20 0.90 -8.28 22.69
C MET A 20 1.89 -7.21 22.19
N HIS A 21 3.17 -7.58 22.11
CA HIS A 21 4.14 -6.90 21.27
C HIS A 21 3.79 -7.32 19.86
N PHE A 22 3.09 -6.44 19.13
CA PHE A 22 2.95 -6.55 17.69
C PHE A 22 4.37 -6.75 17.12
N PRO A 23 4.70 -7.93 16.53
CA PRO A 23 6.05 -8.18 16.07
C PRO A 23 6.38 -7.16 14.99
N GLN A 24 7.50 -6.46 15.17
CA GLN A 24 8.00 -5.43 14.25
C GLN A 24 8.39 -6.02 12.88
N TRP A 25 8.25 -7.34 12.72
CA TRP A 25 8.60 -8.14 11.55
C TRP A 25 7.58 -8.00 10.41
N PHE A 26 6.40 -7.41 10.65
CA PHE A 26 5.51 -6.96 9.57
C PHE A 26 5.98 -5.64 8.92
N ALA A 27 7.02 -4.99 9.46
CA ALA A 27 7.57 -3.76 8.93
C ALA A 27 8.49 -4.00 7.71
N GLY A 28 8.04 -4.75 6.70
CA GLY A 28 8.79 -4.93 5.47
C GLY A 28 8.56 -6.28 4.83
N LEU A 29 7.43 -6.42 4.13
CA LEU A 29 7.31 -7.50 3.16
C LEU A 29 8.40 -7.33 2.09
N PRO A 30 8.98 -8.42 1.55
CA PRO A 30 9.90 -8.34 0.43
C PRO A 30 9.26 -7.51 -0.69
N THR A 31 10.00 -6.53 -1.21
CA THR A 31 9.54 -5.62 -2.27
C THR A 31 8.79 -6.27 -3.43
N PRO A 32 9.18 -7.46 -3.97
CA PRO A 32 8.39 -8.12 -5.00
C PRO A 32 7.00 -8.54 -4.51
N MET A 33 6.88 -9.04 -3.28
CA MET A 33 5.60 -9.46 -2.72
C MET A 33 4.68 -8.26 -2.47
N ARG A 34 5.24 -7.13 -2.00
CA ARG A 34 4.45 -5.91 -1.78
C ARG A 34 3.94 -5.32 -3.09
N LYS A 35 4.76 -5.31 -4.14
CA LYS A 35 4.31 -4.90 -5.49
C LYS A 35 3.14 -5.75 -5.97
N THR A 36 3.27 -7.07 -5.89
CA THR A 36 2.20 -8.01 -6.29
C THR A 36 0.91 -7.77 -5.51
N GLN A 37 0.99 -7.44 -4.22
CA GLN A 37 -0.20 -7.10 -3.42
C GLN A 37 -0.91 -5.84 -3.94
N LEU A 38 -0.17 -4.77 -4.24
CA LEU A 38 -0.76 -3.54 -4.78
C LEU A 38 -1.36 -3.76 -6.17
N GLU A 39 -0.71 -4.55 -7.01
CA GLU A 39 -1.27 -4.99 -8.29
C GLU A 39 -2.57 -5.79 -8.11
N TRP A 40 -2.61 -6.65 -7.09
CA TRP A 40 -3.81 -7.40 -6.72
C TRP A 40 -4.96 -6.49 -6.29
N VAL A 41 -4.69 -5.46 -5.49
CA VAL A 41 -5.70 -4.47 -5.10
C VAL A 41 -6.31 -3.80 -6.33
N ILE A 42 -5.48 -3.40 -7.29
CA ILE A 42 -5.97 -2.82 -8.55
C ILE A 42 -6.81 -3.86 -9.30
N ASN A 43 -6.28 -5.08 -9.49
CA ASN A 43 -6.96 -6.14 -10.25
C ASN A 43 -8.32 -6.55 -9.69
N LEU A 44 -8.49 -6.55 -8.37
CA LEU A 44 -9.76 -6.88 -7.72
C LEU A 44 -10.80 -5.77 -7.86
N ASN A 45 -10.36 -4.54 -8.15
CA ASN A 45 -11.21 -3.37 -8.24
C ASN A 45 -11.25 -2.81 -9.66
N VAL A 46 -11.02 -3.61 -10.70
CA VAL A 46 -11.32 -3.21 -12.08
C VAL A 46 -12.70 -3.72 -12.51
N GLY A 47 -13.37 -2.93 -13.34
CA GLY A 47 -14.57 -3.38 -14.05
C GLY A 47 -14.19 -3.90 -15.44
N TYR A 48 -14.95 -4.88 -15.94
CA TYR A 48 -14.90 -5.28 -17.34
C TYR A 48 -16.20 -4.83 -18.01
N ALA A 49 -16.13 -3.77 -18.82
CA ALA A 49 -17.23 -3.31 -19.64
C ALA A 49 -16.89 -3.59 -21.10
N HIS A 50 -17.77 -4.23 -21.87
CA HIS A 50 -17.53 -4.51 -23.30
C HIS A 50 -16.16 -5.16 -23.61
N LEU A 51 -15.71 -6.09 -22.76
CA LEU A 51 -14.40 -6.74 -22.86
C LEU A 51 -13.19 -5.79 -22.71
N SER A 52 -13.41 -4.50 -22.42
CA SER A 52 -12.36 -3.57 -22.04
C SER A 52 -12.21 -3.56 -20.52
N ARG A 53 -10.95 -3.64 -20.10
CA ARG A 53 -10.55 -3.53 -18.69
C ARG A 53 -10.52 -2.03 -18.34
N GLY A 54 -11.29 -1.63 -17.35
CA GLY A 54 -11.40 -0.23 -16.95
C GLY A 54 -11.36 -0.04 -15.43
N MET A 55 -11.03 1.18 -15.01
CA MET A 55 -11.22 1.57 -13.62
C MET A 55 -12.71 1.55 -13.29
N ASN A 56 -13.08 0.90 -12.20
CA ASN A 56 -14.41 1.05 -11.61
C ASN A 56 -14.39 2.24 -10.62
N MET A 57 -15.55 2.57 -10.04
CA MET A 57 -15.67 3.69 -9.09
C MET A 57 -14.73 3.59 -7.88
N TYR A 58 -14.27 2.40 -7.53
CA TYR A 58 -13.50 2.10 -6.32
C TYR A 58 -12.01 1.84 -6.57
N THR A 59 -11.53 1.76 -7.81
CA THR A 59 -10.14 1.35 -8.11
C THR A 59 -9.14 2.29 -7.44
N ILE A 60 -9.34 3.60 -7.57
CA ILE A 60 -8.46 4.61 -6.99
C ILE A 60 -8.55 4.60 -5.46
N ASP A 61 -9.77 4.56 -4.91
CA ASP A 61 -9.98 4.59 -3.45
C ASP A 61 -9.41 3.35 -2.74
N SER A 62 -9.55 2.17 -3.37
CA SER A 62 -9.00 0.92 -2.85
C SER A 62 -7.47 0.93 -2.82
N LEU A 63 -6.82 1.40 -3.90
CA LEU A 63 -5.37 1.54 -3.93
C LEU A 63 -4.90 2.62 -2.93
N TYR A 64 -5.56 3.78 -2.91
CA TYR A 64 -5.23 4.87 -1.97
C TYR A 64 -5.28 4.42 -0.51
N SER A 65 -6.30 3.64 -0.14
CA SER A 65 -6.46 3.11 1.22
C SER A 65 -5.45 2.01 1.56
N ALA A 66 -4.91 1.32 0.55
CA ALA A 66 -3.98 0.21 0.73
C ALA A 66 -2.51 0.65 0.80
N VAL A 67 -2.17 1.85 0.32
CA VAL A 67 -0.79 2.34 0.22
C VAL A 67 -0.36 3.11 1.46
N THR A 68 0.94 3.07 1.72
CA THR A 68 1.61 3.85 2.76
C THR A 68 2.76 4.66 2.15
N PRO A 69 3.36 5.64 2.85
CA PRO A 69 4.53 6.35 2.34
C PRO A 69 5.72 5.45 1.96
N ARG A 70 5.80 4.24 2.52
CA ARG A 70 6.85 3.26 2.17
C ARG A 70 6.65 2.63 0.79
N ASP A 71 5.44 2.73 0.24
CA ASP A 71 5.08 2.16 -1.06
C ASP A 71 5.40 3.11 -2.23
N LEU A 72 5.85 4.35 -1.96
CA LEU A 72 6.20 5.34 -2.99
C LEU A 72 7.16 4.82 -4.08
N PRO A 73 8.24 4.07 -3.77
CA PRO A 73 9.10 3.49 -4.80
C PRO A 73 8.40 2.41 -5.65
N ILE A 74 7.42 1.71 -5.07
CA ILE A 74 6.63 0.69 -5.78
C ILE A 74 5.62 1.38 -6.70
N LEU A 75 4.97 2.45 -6.24
CA LEU A 75 4.09 3.28 -7.07
C LEU A 75 4.85 3.90 -8.24
N ALA A 76 6.09 4.35 -8.04
CA ALA A 76 6.93 4.82 -9.15
C ALA A 76 7.20 3.72 -10.20
N GLN A 77 7.32 2.45 -9.78
CA GLN A 77 7.43 1.33 -10.73
C GLN A 77 6.12 1.06 -11.47
N LEU A 78 4.98 1.10 -10.77
CA LEU A 78 3.66 0.85 -11.38
C LEU A 78 3.25 1.93 -12.39
N LEU A 79 3.78 3.13 -12.25
CA LEU A 79 3.60 4.21 -13.23
C LEU A 79 4.22 3.87 -14.60
N ASN A 80 5.12 2.89 -14.65
CA ASN A 80 5.75 2.37 -15.87
C ASN A 80 5.24 0.98 -16.25
N ASP A 81 4.14 0.51 -15.65
CA ASP A 81 3.58 -0.81 -15.96
C ASP A 81 2.97 -0.82 -17.38
N PRO A 82 3.06 -1.94 -18.13
CA PRO A 82 2.41 -2.05 -19.44
C PRO A 82 0.88 -1.92 -19.37
N ASP A 83 0.24 -2.28 -18.25
CA ASP A 83 -1.21 -2.14 -18.06
C ASP A 83 -1.58 -0.67 -17.84
N LEU A 84 -2.28 -0.09 -18.82
CA LEU A 84 -2.80 1.28 -18.79
C LEU A 84 -3.62 1.55 -17.52
N VAL A 85 -4.44 0.59 -17.08
CA VAL A 85 -5.29 0.79 -15.89
C VAL A 85 -4.44 0.94 -14.63
N LYS A 86 -3.34 0.19 -14.52
CA LYS A 86 -2.41 0.35 -13.40
C LYS A 86 -1.71 1.71 -13.45
N ARG A 87 -1.27 2.17 -14.63
CA ARG A 87 -0.64 3.50 -14.78
C ARG A 87 -1.58 4.62 -14.38
N MET A 88 -2.81 4.63 -14.92
CA MET A 88 -3.82 5.64 -14.59
C MET A 88 -4.18 5.64 -13.11
N THR A 89 -4.51 4.48 -12.54
CA THR A 89 -4.85 4.36 -11.10
C THR A 89 -3.70 4.84 -10.23
N THR A 90 -2.45 4.47 -10.58
CA THR A 90 -1.26 4.86 -9.83
C THR A 90 -1.01 6.36 -9.90
N ALA A 91 -1.19 6.98 -11.08
CA ALA A 91 -1.01 8.42 -11.26
C ALA A 91 -1.98 9.23 -10.38
N GLU A 92 -3.26 8.82 -10.38
CA GLU A 92 -4.32 9.41 -9.55
C GLU A 92 -4.02 9.29 -8.05
N VAL A 93 -3.60 8.10 -7.60
CA VAL A 93 -3.24 7.89 -6.19
C VAL A 93 -2.04 8.74 -5.78
N LEU A 94 -1.01 8.85 -6.63
CA LEU A 94 0.16 9.69 -6.36
C LEU A 94 -0.23 11.18 -6.24
N ALA A 95 -1.18 11.67 -7.04
CA ALA A 95 -1.70 13.03 -6.88
C ALA A 95 -2.41 13.23 -5.53
N ARG A 96 -3.24 12.26 -5.11
CA ARG A 96 -3.95 12.27 -3.83
C ARG A 96 -3.03 12.13 -2.60
N LEU A 97 -1.85 11.55 -2.76
CA LEU A 97 -0.82 11.47 -1.70
C LEU A 97 -0.09 12.82 -1.47
N GLY A 98 -0.43 13.87 -2.21
CA GLY A 98 0.07 15.22 -1.99
C GLY A 98 1.52 15.42 -2.45
N PRO A 99 2.32 16.26 -1.76
CA PRO A 99 3.62 16.71 -2.28
C PRO A 99 4.59 15.59 -2.63
N ALA A 100 4.65 14.53 -1.82
CA ALA A 100 5.56 13.40 -2.04
C ALA A 100 5.18 12.60 -3.30
N GLY A 101 3.89 12.35 -3.52
CA GLY A 101 3.43 11.65 -4.72
C GLY A 101 3.52 12.52 -5.98
N GLN A 102 3.19 13.81 -5.89
CA GLN A 102 3.37 14.74 -7.00
C GLN A 102 4.83 14.92 -7.43
N ALA A 103 5.79 14.80 -6.51
CA ALA A 103 7.21 14.81 -6.85
C ALA A 103 7.58 13.61 -7.74
N ILE A 104 6.97 12.43 -7.50
CA ILE A 104 7.15 11.25 -8.35
C ILE A 104 6.52 11.48 -9.73
N LEU A 105 5.31 12.05 -9.78
CA LEU A 105 4.64 12.37 -11.05
C LEU A 105 5.50 13.30 -11.92
N ARG A 106 6.09 14.35 -11.32
CA ARG A 106 6.96 15.30 -12.04
C ARG A 106 8.25 14.68 -12.58
N ASN A 107 8.73 13.62 -11.93
CA ASN A 107 9.93 12.90 -12.36
C ASN A 107 9.61 11.77 -13.37
N SER A 108 8.33 11.52 -13.65
CA SER A 108 7.90 10.49 -14.60
C SER A 108 7.80 11.03 -16.01
N SER A 109 8.15 10.21 -17.00
CA SER A 109 7.90 10.49 -18.42
C SER A 109 6.57 9.95 -18.93
N SER A 110 5.78 9.26 -18.09
CA SER A 110 4.48 8.68 -18.47
C SER A 110 3.46 9.76 -18.83
N GLU A 111 2.68 9.53 -19.90
CA GLU A 111 1.59 10.42 -20.30
C GLU A 111 0.55 10.59 -19.20
N GLU A 112 0.23 9.51 -18.46
CA GLU A 112 -0.75 9.53 -17.39
C GLU A 112 -0.34 10.49 -16.26
N ALA A 113 0.95 10.55 -15.92
CA ALA A 113 1.45 11.52 -14.94
C ALA A 113 1.35 12.97 -15.44
N GLN A 114 1.61 13.22 -16.73
CA GLN A 114 1.50 14.55 -17.33
C GLN A 114 0.04 15.02 -17.33
N ASN A 115 -0.90 14.14 -17.68
CA ASN A 115 -2.33 14.43 -17.68
C ASN A 115 -2.82 14.85 -16.29
N VAL A 116 -2.47 14.07 -15.26
CA VAL A 116 -2.86 14.38 -13.87
C VAL A 116 -2.20 15.68 -13.39
N LEU A 117 -0.94 15.94 -13.72
CA LEU A 117 -0.28 17.20 -13.36
C LEU A 117 -0.90 18.42 -14.04
N HIS A 118 -1.32 18.28 -15.31
CA HIS A 118 -2.05 19.31 -16.02
C HIS A 118 -3.39 19.61 -15.33
N GLU A 119 -4.16 18.58 -14.99
CA GLU A 119 -5.42 18.73 -14.26
C GLU A 119 -5.23 19.44 -12.90
N LEU A 120 -4.22 19.05 -12.13
CA LEU A 120 -3.89 19.71 -10.86
C LEU A 120 -3.55 21.18 -11.05
N ALA A 121 -2.84 21.54 -12.12
CA ALA A 121 -2.49 22.93 -12.40
C ALA A 121 -3.74 23.77 -12.78
N GLU A 122 -4.65 23.20 -13.56
CA GLU A 122 -5.92 23.86 -13.91
C GLU A 122 -6.82 24.04 -12.67
N ALA A 123 -6.92 23.03 -11.81
CA ALA A 123 -7.67 23.10 -10.56
C ALA A 123 -7.11 24.16 -9.59
N GLN A 124 -5.79 24.36 -9.57
CA GLN A 124 -5.16 25.43 -8.78
C GLN A 124 -5.47 26.82 -9.31
N LYS A 125 -5.52 26.99 -10.64
CA LYS A 125 -5.92 28.26 -11.27
C LYS A 125 -7.37 28.61 -10.97
N ALA A 126 -8.27 27.63 -10.99
CA ALA A 126 -9.70 27.83 -10.72
C ALA A 126 -9.99 28.25 -9.26
N ASN A 127 -9.09 27.95 -8.32
CA ASN A 127 -9.22 28.29 -6.90
C ASN A 127 -8.55 29.60 -6.49
N LYS A 128 -7.99 30.36 -7.44
CA LYS A 128 -7.31 31.63 -7.20
C LYS A 128 -8.14 32.80 -7.72
#